data_AF-A0A4Y2K5I6-F1
#
_entry.id   AF-A0A4Y2K5I6-F1
#
_cell.length_a   1.000
_cell.length_b   1.000
_cell.length_c   1.000
_cell.angle_alpha   90.00
_cell.angle_beta   90.00
_cell.angle_gamma   90.00
#
_symmetry.space_group_name_H-M   'P 1'
#
loop_
_entity.id
_entity.type
_entity.pdbx_description
1 polymer ?
#
loop_
_entity_poly.entity_id
_entity_poly.type
_entity_poly.pdbx_seq_one_letter_code
_entity_poly.pdbx_strand_id
1 'polypeptide(L)'
;MFVGFIAALCAGAIFPTVQIVFGSFLNTFVQHATDNTTDPNKNPSYSGDDFLHEIGELCLYSAGLGVALLVINYIILSTFGLSAANQAYKIRCLFMASMLKQDIAYFDTKQTGDFASVMTGDLKKIEDGIGEKVGICTNLLSTCVISVIVGTLYGWKLALVSFSLTPVLTVAQALLSKVQASASREESEAYGAAGAVAEEALSSVRTVASFGGEQKEIQ
;
A
#
# COMPACT_ATOMS: atom_id res chain seq x y z
N MET A 1 13.11 5.85 -13.86
CA MET A 1 11.73 5.33 -14.01
C MET A 1 11.64 3.99 -14.74
N PHE A 2 12.14 3.83 -15.98
CA PHE A 2 12.01 2.55 -16.72
C PHE A 2 12.57 1.32 -15.99
N VAL A 3 13.77 1.43 -15.41
CA VAL A 3 14.39 0.36 -14.60
C VAL A 3 13.53 0.01 -13.38
N GLY A 4 12.96 1.02 -12.72
CA GLY A 4 12.04 0.82 -11.59
C GLY A 4 10.75 0.10 -12.01
N PHE A 5 10.28 0.34 -13.23
CA PHE A 5 9.09 -0.32 -13.78
C PHE A 5 9.34 -1.82 -14.02
N ILE A 6 10.47 -2.17 -14.64
CA ILE A 6 10.86 -3.57 -14.85
C ILE A 6 11.05 -4.26 -13.49
N ALA A 7 11.74 -3.61 -12.55
CA ALA A 7 11.93 -4.14 -11.21
C ALA A 7 10.58 -4.38 -10.49
N ALA A 8 9.62 -3.45 -10.62
CA ALA A 8 8.29 -3.60 -10.04
C ALA A 8 7.49 -4.77 -10.64
N LEU A 9 7.62 -5.00 -11.95
CA LEU A 9 7.04 -6.17 -12.62
C LEU A 9 7.63 -7.47 -12.08
N CYS A 10 8.97 -7.57 -12.00
CA CYS A 10 9.66 -8.74 -11.46
C CYS A 10 9.33 -8.99 -9.98
N ALA A 11 9.25 -7.94 -9.16
CA ALA A 11 8.87 -8.05 -7.76
C ALA A 11 7.48 -8.67 -7.58
N GLY A 12 6.57 -8.46 -8.53
CA GLY A 12 5.21 -9.02 -8.45
C GLY A 12 5.18 -10.55 -8.57
N ALA A 13 6.20 -11.18 -9.17
CA ALA A 13 6.31 -12.62 -9.28
C ALA A 13 6.77 -13.30 -7.98
N ILE A 14 7.32 -12.54 -7.04
CA ILE A 14 7.98 -13.09 -5.85
C ILE A 14 6.94 -13.71 -4.92
N PHE A 15 5.81 -13.03 -4.70
CA PHE A 15 4.77 -13.53 -3.78
C PHE A 15 4.16 -14.88 -4.24
N PRO A 16 3.76 -15.07 -5.52
CA PRO A 16 3.40 -16.38 -6.05
C PRO A 16 4.49 -17.43 -5.89
N THR A 17 5.76 -17.06 -6.15
CA THR A 17 6.89 -17.99 -6.03
C THR A 17 7.07 -18.50 -4.60
N VAL A 18 6.93 -17.62 -3.58
CA VAL A 18 6.95 -18.04 -2.17
C VAL A 18 5.86 -19.07 -1.87
N GLN A 19 4.65 -18.88 -2.41
CA GLN A 19 3.54 -19.82 -2.21
C GLN A 19 3.80 -21.19 -2.85
N ILE A 20 4.45 -21.21 -4.03
CA ILE A 20 4.85 -22.47 -4.67
C ILE A 20 5.88 -23.21 -3.81
N VAL A 21 6.90 -22.51 -3.32
CA VAL A 21 7.94 -23.11 -2.46
C VAL A 21 7.30 -23.68 -1.19
N PHE A 22 6.36 -22.95 -0.59
CA PHE A 22 5.57 -23.45 0.54
C PHE A 22 4.76 -24.72 0.19
N GLY A 23 4.16 -24.77 -1.00
CA GLY A 23 3.51 -25.97 -1.51
C GLY A 23 4.44 -27.17 -1.64
N SER A 24 5.67 -26.96 -2.12
CA SER A 24 6.70 -28.00 -2.19
C SER A 24 7.10 -28.50 -0.80
N PHE A 25 7.30 -27.61 0.17
CA PHE A 25 7.55 -28.01 1.56
C PHE A 25 6.46 -28.95 2.08
N LEU A 26 5.19 -28.58 1.91
CA LEU A 26 4.06 -29.40 2.34
C LEU A 26 4.06 -30.77 1.65
N ASN A 27 4.35 -30.83 0.35
CA ASN A 27 4.41 -32.09 -0.39
C ASN A 27 5.50 -33.03 0.16
N THR A 28 6.69 -32.51 0.45
CA THR A 28 7.79 -33.28 1.04
C THR A 28 7.42 -33.82 2.44
N PHE A 29 6.76 -33.01 3.28
CA PHE A 29 6.26 -33.48 4.58
C PHE A 29 5.19 -34.56 4.47
N VAL A 30 4.23 -34.39 3.54
CA VAL A 30 3.15 -35.37 3.31
C VAL A 30 3.71 -36.69 2.79
N GLN A 31 4.68 -36.63 1.89
CA GLN A 31 5.33 -37.81 1.33
C GLN A 31 6.11 -38.59 2.41
N HIS A 32 6.89 -37.90 3.25
CA HIS A 32 7.58 -38.52 4.37
C HIS A 32 6.62 -39.17 5.38
N ALA A 33 5.50 -38.51 5.70
CA ALA A 33 4.48 -39.06 6.59
C ALA A 33 3.77 -40.29 6.00
N THR A 34 3.50 -40.29 4.69
CA THR A 34 2.80 -41.37 3.99
C THR A 34 3.68 -42.62 3.89
N ASP A 35 4.96 -42.46 3.56
CA ASP A 35 5.91 -43.58 3.46
C ASP A 35 6.08 -44.31 4.81
N ASN A 36 6.08 -43.58 5.92
CA ASN A 36 6.13 -44.18 7.26
C ASN A 36 4.86 -44.95 7.66
N THR A 37 3.71 -44.68 7.02
CA THR A 37 2.40 -45.23 7.44
C THR A 37 1.95 -46.43 6.58
N THR A 38 2.39 -46.51 5.32
CA THR A 38 1.77 -47.42 4.34
C THR A 38 2.38 -48.82 4.30
N ASP A 39 3.64 -49.03 4.72
CA ASP A 39 4.26 -50.37 4.79
C ASP A 39 5.54 -50.41 5.67
N PRO A 40 5.50 -50.97 6.90
CA PRO A 40 6.65 -51.04 7.79
C PRO A 40 7.75 -52.02 7.34
N ASN A 41 7.50 -52.86 6.32
CA ASN A 41 8.46 -53.85 5.81
C ASN A 41 9.09 -53.47 4.47
N LYS A 42 8.70 -52.33 3.89
CA LYS A 42 9.32 -51.82 2.67
C LYS A 42 10.51 -50.97 3.06
N ASN A 43 11.66 -51.18 2.42
CA ASN A 43 12.80 -50.27 2.56
C ASN A 43 12.28 -48.84 2.36
N PRO A 44 12.53 -47.90 3.28
CA PRO A 44 12.01 -46.55 3.16
C PRO A 44 12.47 -46.01 1.80
N SER A 45 11.51 -45.65 0.93
CA SER A 45 11.83 -45.10 -0.39
C SER A 45 12.47 -43.71 -0.26
N TYR A 46 12.38 -43.11 0.93
CA TYR A 46 12.96 -41.84 1.35
C TYR A 46 13.72 -42.03 2.67
N SER A 47 15.04 -41.94 2.63
CA SER A 47 15.85 -41.97 3.85
C SER A 47 15.69 -40.64 4.60
N GLY A 48 15.80 -40.66 5.94
CA GLY A 48 15.70 -39.43 6.74
C GLY A 48 16.73 -38.37 6.33
N ASP A 49 17.88 -38.79 5.83
CA ASP A 49 18.93 -37.91 5.32
C ASP A 49 18.54 -37.22 4.01
N ASP A 50 17.82 -37.90 3.11
CA ASP A 50 17.34 -37.33 1.84
C ASP A 50 16.29 -36.24 2.09
N PHE A 51 15.42 -36.47 3.06
CA PHE A 51 14.43 -35.48 3.52
C PHE A 51 15.08 -34.21 4.08
N LEU A 52 16.10 -34.36 4.94
CA LEU A 52 16.82 -33.23 5.49
C LEU A 52 17.60 -32.45 4.42
N HIS A 53 18.14 -33.15 3.42
CA HIS A 53 18.81 -32.51 2.28
C HIS A 53 17.82 -31.70 1.42
N GLU A 54 16.66 -32.26 1.08
CA GLU A 54 15.63 -31.60 0.25
C GLU A 54 15.03 -30.37 0.96
N ILE A 55 14.73 -30.45 2.26
CA ILE A 55 14.29 -29.30 3.05
C ILE A 55 15.40 -28.24 3.17
N GLY A 56 16.65 -28.68 3.33
CA GLY A 56 17.81 -27.80 3.38
C GLY A 56 17.95 -26.97 2.09
N GLU A 57 17.79 -27.61 0.93
CA GLU A 57 17.83 -26.95 -0.38
C GLU A 57 16.67 -25.97 -0.57
N LEU A 58 15.44 -26.36 -0.21
CA LEU A 58 14.27 -25.48 -0.26
C LEU A 58 14.41 -24.27 0.68
N CYS A 59 15.01 -24.47 1.87
CA CYS A 59 15.28 -23.40 2.82
C CYS A 59 16.28 -22.39 2.24
N LEU A 60 17.39 -22.87 1.65
CA LEU A 60 18.37 -22.02 0.96
C LEU A 60 17.73 -21.25 -0.20
N TYR A 61 16.86 -21.89 -0.99
CA TYR A 61 16.12 -21.24 -2.06
C TYR A 61 15.21 -20.12 -1.53
N SER A 62 14.47 -20.38 -0.45
CA SER A 62 13.59 -19.39 0.19
C SER A 62 14.37 -18.20 0.77
N ALA A 63 15.55 -18.45 1.34
CA ALA A 63 16.45 -17.41 1.84
C ALA A 63 16.99 -16.54 0.69
N GLY A 64 17.40 -17.17 -0.42
CA GLY A 64 17.83 -16.47 -1.63
C GLY A 64 16.74 -15.59 -2.22
N LEU A 65 15.49 -16.08 -2.23
CA LEU A 65 14.32 -15.32 -2.68
C LEU A 65 14.04 -14.10 -1.79
N GLY A 66 14.23 -14.23 -0.47
CA GLY A 66 14.10 -13.13 0.49
C GLY A 66 15.13 -12.02 0.27
N VAL A 67 16.39 -12.39 0.01
CA VAL A 67 17.44 -11.41 -0.34
C VAL A 67 17.12 -10.73 -1.66
N ALA A 68 16.67 -11.48 -2.67
CA ALA A 68 16.26 -10.91 -3.95
C ALA A 68 15.10 -9.91 -3.78
N LEU A 69 14.09 -10.24 -2.96
CA LEU A 69 12.96 -9.35 -2.64
C LEU A 69 13.46 -8.03 -2.04
N LEU A 70 14.39 -8.10 -1.09
CA LEU A 70 14.96 -6.90 -0.45
C LEU A 70 15.65 -6.00 -1.48
N VAL A 71 16.53 -6.58 -2.31
CA VAL A 71 17.29 -5.83 -3.32
C VAL A 71 16.36 -5.21 -4.36
N ILE A 72 15.37 -5.97 -4.85
CA ILE A 72 14.44 -5.47 -5.87
C ILE A 72 13.56 -4.35 -5.30
N ASN A 73 13.01 -4.51 -4.10
CA ASN A 73 12.19 -3.46 -3.47
C ASN A 73 13.01 -2.20 -3.19
N TYR A 74 14.26 -2.35 -2.75
CA TYR A 74 15.16 -1.21 -2.58
C TYR A 74 15.36 -0.45 -3.89
N ILE A 75 15.63 -1.14 -5.00
CA ILE A 75 15.78 -0.53 -6.33
C ILE A 75 14.51 0.20 -6.76
N ILE A 76 13.33 -0.39 -6.51
CA ILE A 76 12.03 0.24 -6.82
C ILE A 76 11.87 1.53 -6.03
N LEU A 77 11.97 1.47 -4.69
CA LEU A 77 11.79 2.63 -3.81
C LEU A 77 12.76 3.75 -4.14
N SER A 78 14.05 3.43 -4.28
CA SER A 78 15.07 4.41 -4.61
C SER A 78 14.84 5.03 -5.99
N THR A 79 14.52 4.24 -7.02
CA THR A 79 14.35 4.77 -8.39
C THR A 79 13.13 5.67 -8.50
N PHE A 80 11.99 5.28 -7.91
CA PHE A 80 10.77 6.09 -7.95
C PHE A 80 10.86 7.30 -7.03
N GLY A 81 11.39 7.15 -5.81
CA GLY A 81 11.59 8.26 -4.89
C GLY A 81 12.52 9.34 -5.44
N LEU A 82 13.67 8.94 -6.00
CA LEU A 82 14.62 9.90 -6.58
C LEU A 82 14.06 10.59 -7.84
N SER A 83 13.30 9.86 -8.65
CA SER A 83 12.66 10.44 -9.85
C SER A 83 11.58 11.46 -9.45
N ALA A 84 10.77 11.16 -8.44
CA ALA A 84 9.73 12.06 -7.95
C ALA A 84 10.30 13.30 -7.27
N ALA A 85 11.34 13.17 -6.45
CA ALA A 85 12.01 14.32 -5.83
C ALA A 85 12.56 15.30 -6.87
N ASN A 86 13.20 14.79 -7.93
CA ASN A 86 13.71 15.60 -9.02
C ASN A 86 12.59 16.31 -9.81
N GLN A 87 11.48 15.62 -10.07
CA GLN A 87 10.32 16.20 -10.75
C GLN A 87 9.64 17.25 -9.87
N ALA A 88 9.42 16.95 -8.60
CA ALA A 88 8.84 17.88 -7.63
C ALA A 88 9.68 19.16 -7.49
N TYR A 89 11.01 19.03 -7.46
CA TYR A 89 11.91 20.20 -7.45
C TYR A 89 11.74 21.07 -8.71
N LYS A 90 11.71 20.48 -9.90
CA LYS A 90 11.48 21.22 -11.14
C LYS A 90 10.12 21.92 -11.15
N ILE A 91 9.07 21.25 -10.67
CA ILE A 91 7.73 21.82 -10.59
C ILE A 91 7.72 22.98 -9.59
N ARG A 92 8.37 22.86 -8.42
CA ARG A 92 8.51 23.95 -7.44
C ARG A 92 9.22 25.17 -8.05
N CYS A 93 10.31 24.97 -8.78
CA CYS A 93 11.02 26.06 -9.45
C CYS A 93 10.16 26.74 -10.53
N LEU A 94 9.48 25.96 -11.37
CA LEU A 94 8.59 26.48 -12.42
C LEU A 94 7.38 27.23 -11.82
N PHE A 95 6.80 26.70 -10.75
CA PHE A 95 5.70 27.33 -10.04
C PHE A 95 6.15 28.66 -9.44
N MET A 96 7.30 28.70 -8.75
CA MET A 96 7.85 29.95 -8.21
C MET A 96 8.15 30.97 -9.32
N ALA A 97 8.80 30.54 -10.40
CA ALA A 97 9.13 31.41 -11.52
C ALA A 97 7.89 31.97 -12.23
N SER A 98 6.80 31.20 -12.28
CA SER A 98 5.53 31.64 -12.87
C SER A 98 4.78 32.58 -11.94
N MET A 99 4.77 32.31 -10.64
CA MET A 99 4.16 33.21 -9.64
C MET A 99 4.85 34.57 -9.60
N LEU A 100 6.18 34.63 -9.68
CA LEU A 100 6.93 35.90 -9.70
C LEU A 100 6.67 36.75 -10.95
N LYS A 101 6.13 36.17 -12.04
CA LYS A 101 5.80 36.89 -13.28
C LYS A 101 4.34 37.38 -13.33
N GLN A 102 3.57 37.08 -12.30
CA GLN A 102 2.13 37.37 -12.29
C GLN A 102 1.86 38.83 -11.89
N ASP A 103 0.79 39.41 -12.45
CA ASP A 103 0.43 40.81 -12.21
C ASP A 103 0.01 41.10 -10.75
N ILE A 104 0.22 42.34 -10.29
CA ILE A 104 -0.15 42.80 -8.94
C ILE A 104 -1.65 42.61 -8.68
N ALA A 105 -2.50 42.82 -9.68
CA ALA A 105 -3.95 42.60 -9.57
C ALA A 105 -4.30 41.15 -9.20
N TYR A 106 -3.49 40.17 -9.59
CA TYR A 106 -3.69 38.78 -9.17
C TYR A 106 -3.36 38.58 -7.69
N PHE A 107 -2.31 39.23 -7.20
CA PHE A 107 -1.94 39.21 -5.78
C PHE A 107 -2.97 39.93 -4.90
N ASP A 108 -3.63 40.97 -5.40
CA ASP A 108 -4.70 41.66 -4.66
C ASP A 108 -5.95 40.79 -4.48
N THR A 109 -6.20 39.86 -5.41
CA THR A 109 -7.35 38.92 -5.33
C THR A 109 -7.09 37.68 -4.47
N LYS A 110 -5.82 37.40 -4.12
CA LYS A 110 -5.41 36.15 -3.48
C LYS A 110 -4.62 36.43 -2.20
N GLN A 111 -5.11 35.89 -1.08
CA GLN A 111 -4.47 36.04 0.23
C GLN A 111 -3.08 35.38 0.22
N THR A 112 -2.04 36.11 0.65
CA THR A 112 -0.62 35.68 0.51
C THR A 112 -0.30 34.33 1.18
N GLY A 113 -1.07 33.93 2.20
CA GLY A 113 -0.92 32.63 2.89
C GLY A 113 -1.33 31.41 2.04
N ASP A 114 -2.18 31.60 1.03
CA ASP A 114 -2.64 30.54 0.12
C ASP A 114 -1.47 29.98 -0.70
N PHE A 115 -0.55 30.84 -1.15
CA PHE A 115 0.57 30.43 -2.01
C PHE A 115 1.59 29.54 -1.31
N ALA A 116 1.95 29.87 -0.07
CA ALA A 116 2.88 29.06 0.71
C ALA A 116 2.26 27.69 1.05
N SER A 117 0.96 27.66 1.32
CA SER A 117 0.19 26.43 1.56
C SER A 117 0.12 25.56 0.31
N VAL A 118 -0.18 26.13 -0.86
CA VAL A 118 -0.19 25.41 -2.15
C VAL A 118 1.21 24.86 -2.48
N MET A 119 2.26 25.66 -2.29
CA MET A 119 3.64 25.25 -2.58
C MET A 119 4.13 24.11 -1.68
N THR A 120 3.72 24.08 -0.41
CA THR A 120 4.20 23.08 0.55
C THR A 120 3.26 21.88 0.69
N GLY A 121 1.94 22.10 0.57
CA GLY A 121 0.91 21.08 0.66
C GLY A 121 0.65 20.38 -0.67
N ASP A 122 0.17 21.11 -1.67
CA ASP A 122 -0.32 20.49 -2.91
C ASP A 122 0.80 19.92 -3.76
N LEU A 123 1.95 20.60 -3.85
CA LEU A 123 3.12 20.05 -4.54
C LEU A 123 3.68 18.80 -3.85
N LYS A 124 3.56 18.71 -2.52
CA LYS A 124 3.95 17.50 -1.79
C LYS A 124 3.00 16.35 -2.07
N LYS A 125 1.69 16.59 -2.16
CA LYS A 125 0.73 15.55 -2.61
C LYS A 125 1.06 15.02 -4.00
N ILE A 126 1.49 15.89 -4.92
CA ILE A 126 1.93 15.50 -6.26
C ILE A 126 3.22 14.65 -6.20
N GLU A 127 4.19 15.07 -5.38
CA GLU A 127 5.43 14.32 -5.13
C GLU A 127 5.14 12.91 -4.59
N ASP A 128 4.28 12.80 -3.59
CA ASP A 128 3.85 11.53 -2.99
C ASP A 128 3.09 10.66 -4.01
N GLY A 129 2.26 11.27 -4.85
CA GLY A 129 1.48 10.59 -5.88
C GLY A 129 2.31 9.99 -7.01
N ILE A 130 3.37 10.68 -7.45
CA ILE A 130 4.24 10.26 -8.57
C ILE A 130 5.41 9.39 -8.09
N GLY A 131 5.77 9.48 -6.81
CA GLY A 131 6.87 8.75 -6.20
C GLY A 131 6.57 7.29 -5.94
N GLU A 132 6.73 6.90 -4.68
CA GLU A 132 6.72 5.50 -4.25
C GLU A 132 5.40 4.78 -4.58
N LYS A 133 4.28 5.52 -4.51
CA LYS A 133 2.93 4.95 -4.70
C LYS A 133 2.74 4.35 -6.10
N VAL A 134 3.36 4.92 -7.14
CA VAL A 134 3.30 4.37 -8.50
C VAL A 134 4.02 3.04 -8.59
N GLY A 135 5.18 2.92 -7.94
CA GLY A 135 5.94 1.68 -7.87
C GLY A 135 5.18 0.56 -7.17
N ILE A 136 4.58 0.88 -6.01
CA ILE A 136 3.74 -0.05 -5.25
C ILE A 136 2.51 -0.47 -6.06
N CYS A 137 1.81 0.47 -6.69
CA CYS A 137 0.63 0.17 -7.52
C CYS A 137 0.98 -0.78 -8.67
N THR A 138 2.09 -0.52 -9.36
CA THR A 138 2.57 -1.37 -10.46
C THR A 138 2.94 -2.76 -9.96
N ASN A 139 3.59 -2.86 -8.80
CA ASN A 139 3.91 -4.13 -8.17
C ASN A 139 2.65 -4.93 -7.79
N LEU A 140 1.65 -4.28 -7.19
CA LEU A 140 0.37 -4.90 -6.83
C LEU A 140 -0.39 -5.39 -8.06
N LEU A 141 -0.43 -4.60 -9.14
CA LEU A 141 -1.04 -5.01 -10.41
C LEU A 141 -0.31 -6.22 -11.01
N SER A 142 1.02 -6.20 -11.05
CA SER A 142 1.83 -7.33 -11.51
C SER A 142 1.55 -8.58 -10.67
N THR A 143 1.54 -8.43 -9.35
CA THR A 143 1.28 -9.52 -8.40
C THR A 143 -0.10 -10.11 -8.64
N CYS A 144 -1.13 -9.28 -8.82
CA CYS A 144 -2.49 -9.73 -9.11
C CYS A 144 -2.54 -10.59 -10.39
N VAL A 145 -1.97 -10.08 -11.50
CA VAL A 145 -1.95 -10.79 -12.79
C VAL A 145 -1.19 -12.10 -12.69
N ILE A 146 0.02 -12.09 -12.13
CA ILE A 146 0.86 -13.29 -12.02
C ILE A 146 0.23 -14.31 -11.08
N SER A 147 -0.35 -13.88 -9.95
CA SER A 147 -1.02 -14.78 -9.00
C SER A 147 -2.20 -15.51 -9.63
N VAL A 148 -3.02 -14.82 -10.43
CA VAL A 148 -4.16 -15.43 -11.13
C VAL A 148 -3.68 -16.45 -12.17
N ILE A 149 -2.62 -16.12 -12.93
CA ILE A 149 -2.03 -17.02 -13.92
C ILE A 149 -1.49 -18.28 -13.22
N VAL A 150 -0.63 -18.10 -12.22
CA VAL A 150 -0.01 -19.21 -11.46
C VAL A 150 -1.08 -20.09 -10.80
N GLY A 151 -2.08 -19.50 -10.15
CA GLY A 151 -3.17 -20.24 -9.51
C GLY A 151 -3.97 -21.08 -10.50
N THR A 152 -4.23 -20.55 -11.69
CA THR A 152 -4.97 -21.26 -12.74
C THR A 152 -4.15 -22.41 -13.35
N LEU A 153 -2.82 -22.26 -13.44
CA LEU A 153 -1.91 -23.29 -13.98
C LEU A 153 -1.79 -24.52 -13.05
N TYR A 154 -1.67 -24.33 -11.73
CA TYR A 154 -1.53 -25.44 -10.78
C TYR A 154 -2.83 -26.26 -10.62
N GLY A 155 -3.99 -25.62 -10.77
CA GLY A 155 -5.27 -26.31 -10.59
C GLY A 155 -6.46 -25.49 -11.02
N TRP A 156 -6.79 -25.54 -12.32
CA TRP A 156 -7.89 -24.77 -12.91
C TRP A 156 -9.25 -25.01 -12.24
N LYS A 157 -9.53 -26.23 -11.77
CA LYS A 157 -10.78 -26.56 -11.06
C LYS A 157 -10.88 -25.88 -9.70
N LEU A 158 -9.80 -25.90 -8.91
CA LEU A 158 -9.77 -25.31 -7.57
C LEU A 158 -9.76 -23.77 -7.66
N ALA A 159 -9.03 -23.22 -8.63
CA ALA A 159 -8.96 -21.79 -8.91
C ALA A 159 -10.31 -21.20 -9.34
N LEU A 160 -11.10 -21.90 -10.16
CA LEU A 160 -12.43 -21.44 -10.55
C LEU A 160 -13.40 -21.38 -9.35
N VAL A 161 -13.32 -22.34 -8.44
CA VAL A 161 -14.14 -22.36 -7.22
C VAL A 161 -13.77 -21.18 -6.31
N SER A 162 -12.48 -20.89 -6.12
CA SER A 162 -12.05 -19.74 -5.31
C SER A 162 -12.42 -18.40 -5.95
N PHE A 163 -12.34 -18.30 -7.28
CA PHE A 163 -12.73 -17.10 -8.02
C PHE A 163 -14.23 -16.79 -7.90
N SER A 164 -15.08 -17.81 -7.73
CA SER A 164 -16.51 -17.62 -7.46
C SER A 164 -16.79 -17.00 -6.09
N LEU A 165 -15.91 -17.19 -5.10
CA LEU A 165 -16.06 -16.61 -3.76
C LEU A 165 -15.53 -15.17 -3.69
N THR A 166 -14.51 -14.84 -4.50
CA THR A 166 -13.92 -13.50 -4.58
C THR A 166 -14.94 -12.36 -4.73
N PRO A 167 -15.92 -12.38 -5.66
CA PRO A 167 -16.86 -11.27 -5.81
C PRO A 167 -17.76 -11.07 -4.59
N VAL A 168 -18.13 -12.14 -3.89
CA VAL A 168 -18.94 -12.05 -2.66
C VAL A 168 -18.15 -11.31 -1.58
N LEU A 169 -16.88 -11.64 -1.41
CA LEU A 169 -15.98 -10.94 -0.49
C LEU A 169 -15.75 -9.48 -0.92
N THR A 170 -15.55 -9.22 -2.22
CA THR A 170 -15.38 -7.86 -2.73
C THR A 170 -16.61 -7.00 -2.47
N VAL A 171 -17.82 -7.53 -2.65
CA VAL A 171 -19.07 -6.80 -2.35
C VAL A 171 -19.18 -6.51 -0.85
N ALA A 172 -18.89 -7.49 0.01
CA ALA A 172 -18.91 -7.28 1.47
C ALA A 172 -17.91 -6.19 1.89
N GLN A 173 -16.69 -6.21 1.36
CA GLN A 173 -15.69 -5.18 1.62
C GLN A 173 -16.13 -3.81 1.09
N ALA A 174 -16.74 -3.75 -0.10
CA ALA A 174 -17.22 -2.49 -0.67
C ALA A 174 -18.37 -1.88 0.17
N LEU A 175 -19.26 -2.70 0.71
CA LEU A 175 -20.31 -2.24 1.63
C LEU A 175 -19.70 -1.70 2.92
N LEU A 176 -18.74 -2.43 3.51
CA LEU A 176 -18.04 -1.98 4.72
C LEU A 176 -17.31 -0.65 4.48
N SER A 177 -16.58 -0.51 3.36
CA SER A 177 -15.91 0.74 3.00
C SER A 177 -16.87 1.90 2.80
N LYS A 178 -18.06 1.66 2.24
CA LYS A 178 -19.10 2.69 2.10
C LYS A 178 -19.65 3.14 3.45
N VAL A 179 -19.94 2.20 4.34
CA VAL A 179 -20.42 2.50 5.70
C VAL A 179 -19.36 3.29 6.45
N GLN A 180 -18.09 2.86 6.39
CA GLN A 180 -16.97 3.56 7.01
C GLN A 180 -16.83 4.99 6.48
N ALA A 181 -16.89 5.18 5.16
CA ALA A 181 -16.81 6.52 4.57
C ALA A 181 -17.98 7.43 4.98
N SER A 182 -19.19 6.87 5.11
CA SER A 182 -20.36 7.63 5.58
C SER A 182 -20.21 8.04 7.04
N ALA A 183 -19.81 7.12 7.91
CA ALA A 183 -19.57 7.40 9.32
C ALA A 183 -18.47 8.47 9.51
N SER A 184 -17.34 8.35 8.80
CA SER A 184 -16.28 9.37 8.86
C SER A 184 -16.73 10.74 8.36
N ARG A 185 -17.65 10.79 7.38
CA ARG A 185 -18.20 12.05 6.90
C ARG A 185 -19.11 12.71 7.94
N GLU A 186 -20.00 11.92 8.55
CA GLU A 186 -20.90 12.40 9.61
C GLU A 186 -20.11 12.88 10.84
N GLU A 187 -19.08 12.11 11.24
CA GLU A 187 -18.15 12.50 12.30
C GLU A 187 -17.45 13.83 11.97
N SER A 188 -16.92 13.98 10.75
CA SER A 188 -16.29 15.23 10.33
C SER A 188 -17.26 16.42 10.31
N GLU A 189 -18.53 16.21 10.00
CA GLU A 189 -19.56 17.27 9.98
C GLU A 189 -19.95 17.68 11.40
N ALA A 190 -20.16 16.72 12.31
CA ALA A 190 -20.44 16.97 13.72
C ALA A 190 -19.27 17.69 14.41
N TYR A 191 -18.03 17.27 14.16
CA TYR A 191 -16.84 17.98 14.65
C TYR A 191 -16.68 19.35 14.01
N GLY A 192 -17.06 19.53 12.74
CA GLY A 192 -17.06 20.84 12.08
C GLY A 192 -18.03 21.82 12.75
N ALA A 193 -19.24 21.37 13.09
CA ALA A 193 -20.23 22.19 13.80
C ALA A 193 -19.77 22.57 15.22
N ALA A 194 -19.27 21.61 16.00
CA ALA A 194 -18.73 21.88 17.33
C ALA A 194 -17.48 22.80 17.27
N GLY A 195 -16.61 22.58 16.27
CA GLY A 195 -15.45 23.42 16.01
C GLY A 195 -15.83 24.87 15.68
N ALA A 196 -16.89 25.08 14.88
CA ALA A 196 -17.39 26.41 14.57
C ALA A 196 -17.89 27.17 15.81
N VAL A 197 -18.61 26.49 16.71
CA VAL A 197 -19.05 27.09 17.99
C VAL A 197 -17.84 27.45 18.86
N ALA A 198 -16.87 26.54 18.98
CA ALA A 198 -15.64 26.81 19.72
C ALA A 198 -14.84 27.98 19.11
N GLU A 199 -14.77 28.07 17.78
CA GLU A 199 -14.10 29.16 17.07
C GLU A 199 -14.81 30.50 17.29
N GLU A 200 -16.15 30.53 17.28
CA GLU A 200 -16.94 31.73 17.58
C GLU A 200 -16.72 32.21 19.02
N ALA A 201 -16.76 31.30 20.00
CA ALA A 201 -16.52 31.60 21.41
C ALA A 201 -15.10 32.13 21.65
N LEU A 202 -14.09 31.52 21.01
CA LEU A 202 -12.69 31.96 21.12
C LEU A 202 -12.42 33.28 20.40
N SER A 203 -13.01 33.48 19.22
CA SER A 203 -12.91 34.75 18.48
C SER A 203 -13.55 35.90 19.26
N SER A 204 -14.64 35.62 19.96
CA SER A 204 -15.39 36.56 20.79
C SER A 204 -15.01 36.52 22.28
N VAL A 205 -13.82 36.02 22.63
CA VAL A 205 -13.42 35.77 24.04
C VAL A 205 -13.54 36.99 24.94
N ARG A 206 -13.26 38.21 24.43
CA ARG A 206 -13.42 39.45 25.21
C ARG A 206 -14.88 39.71 25.55
N THR A 207 -15.79 39.42 24.62
CA THR A 207 -17.24 39.54 24.83
C THR A 207 -17.71 38.48 25.83
N VAL A 208 -17.32 37.22 25.63
CA VAL A 208 -17.68 36.11 26.54
C VAL A 208 -17.20 36.39 27.97
N ALA A 209 -15.95 36.85 28.13
CA ALA A 209 -15.38 37.21 29.43
C ALA A 209 -16.07 38.44 30.06
N SER A 210 -16.42 39.45 29.25
CA SER A 210 -17.10 40.66 29.74
C SER A 210 -18.52 40.41 30.27
N PHE A 211 -19.21 39.40 29.75
CA PHE A 211 -20.55 38.99 30.19
C PHE A 211 -20.54 37.79 31.16
N GLY A 212 -19.36 37.26 31.51
CA GLY A 212 -19.24 36.09 32.39
C GLY A 212 -19.84 34.80 31.80
N GLY A 213 -19.92 34.70 30.48
CA GLY A 213 -20.58 33.60 29.76
C GLY A 213 -19.79 32.29 29.66
N GLU A 214 -18.62 32.21 30.29
CA GLU A 214 -17.67 31.10 30.12
C GLU A 214 -18.28 29.73 30.44
N GLN A 215 -19.08 29.62 31.50
CA GLN A 215 -19.74 28.35 31.86
C GLN A 215 -20.83 27.92 30.86
N LYS A 216 -21.40 28.86 30.11
CA LYS A 216 -22.46 28.61 29.13
C LYS A 216 -21.91 28.14 27.78
N GLU A 217 -20.71 28.58 27.41
CA GLU A 217 -20.02 28.17 26.17
C GLU A 217 -19.29 26.81 26.30
N ILE A 218 -19.02 26.36 27.53
CA ILE A 218 -18.40 25.05 27.81
C ILE A 218 -19.44 23.90 27.79
N GLN A 219 -20.72 24.22 27.96
CA GLN A 219 -21.82 23.26 28.09
C GLN A 219 -22.44 22.90 26.74
#